data_AF-A0A0X8IA26-F1
#
_entry.id   AF-A0A0X8IA26-F1
#
_cell.length_a   1.000
_cell.length_b   1.000
_cell.length_c   1.000
_cell.angle_alpha   90.00
_cell.angle_beta   90.00
_cell.angle_gamma   90.00
#
_symmetry.space_group_name_H-M   'P 1'
#
loop_
_entity.id
_entity.type
_entity.pdbx_description
1 polymer ?
#
loop_
_entity_poly.entity_id
_entity_poly.type
_entity_poly.pdbx_seq_one_letter_code
_entity_poly.pdbx_strand_id
1 'polypeptide(L)'
;MEAERREREPFYFKSYDRVIGVAHDVKELASEMERLAKEDPAALEYHLREGHIVAWLNYIGEARLAEALKGVSEPREALSRVKDFLTPGGQGPSGEGGQAQGPQAFMGPGPRGRKGRRARRQG
;
A
#
# COMPACT_ATOMS: atom_id res chain seq x y z
N MET A 1 -12.96 -6.89 -35.67
CA MET A 1 -12.46 -7.95 -34.76
C MET A 1 -12.72 -7.48 -33.34
N GLU A 2 -13.94 -7.69 -32.84
CA GLU A 2 -14.25 -7.49 -31.42
C GLU A 2 -13.56 -8.61 -30.67
N ALA A 3 -12.45 -8.27 -30.01
CA ALA A 3 -11.76 -9.21 -29.15
C ALA A 3 -12.77 -9.70 -28.10
N GLU A 4 -12.93 -11.02 -27.99
CA GLU A 4 -13.36 -11.70 -26.78
C GLU A 4 -12.69 -11.01 -25.58
N ARG A 5 -13.35 -10.04 -24.98
CA ARG A 5 -12.97 -9.52 -23.66
C ARG A 5 -13.45 -10.56 -22.68
N ARG A 6 -12.69 -11.66 -22.69
CA ARG A 6 -12.64 -12.81 -21.80
C ARG A 6 -13.70 -12.75 -20.72
N GLU A 7 -14.64 -13.67 -20.82
CA GLU A 7 -15.70 -14.03 -19.88
C GLU A 7 -15.15 -14.32 -18.47
N ARG A 8 -14.58 -13.33 -17.81
CA ARG A 8 -14.13 -13.43 -16.43
C ARG A 8 -15.28 -12.99 -15.56
N GLU A 9 -15.66 -13.87 -14.64
CA GLU A 9 -16.71 -13.58 -13.68
C GLU A 9 -16.34 -12.32 -12.89
N PRO A 10 -17.21 -11.29 -12.88
CA PRO A 10 -16.96 -10.10 -12.08
C PRO A 10 -17.00 -10.43 -10.60
N PHE A 11 -16.25 -9.66 -9.83
CA PHE A 11 -16.33 -9.70 -8.39
C PHE A 11 -17.51 -8.85 -7.93
N TYR A 12 -18.42 -9.45 -7.18
CA TYR A 12 -19.53 -8.74 -6.56
C TYR A 12 -19.21 -8.49 -5.09
N PHE A 13 -19.10 -7.23 -4.71
CA PHE A 13 -19.06 -6.85 -3.30
C PHE A 13 -20.48 -6.97 -2.75
N LYS A 14 -20.66 -7.78 -1.70
CA LYS A 14 -21.97 -7.99 -1.08
C LYS A 14 -21.95 -7.59 0.39
N SER A 15 -22.77 -6.62 0.77
CA SER A 15 -23.06 -6.32 2.18
C SER A 15 -24.39 -6.96 2.53
N TYR A 16 -24.38 -7.95 3.41
CA TYR A 16 -25.56 -8.76 3.73
C TYR A 16 -26.19 -9.35 2.44
N ASP A 17 -27.48 -9.12 2.21
CA ASP A 17 -28.21 -9.61 1.03
C ASP A 17 -28.16 -8.65 -0.18
N ARG A 18 -27.28 -7.64 -0.17
CA ARG A 18 -27.23 -6.60 -1.22
C ARG A 18 -25.87 -6.51 -1.87
N VAL A 19 -25.86 -6.39 -3.20
CA VAL A 19 -24.66 -6.03 -3.97
C VAL A 19 -24.41 -4.54 -3.80
N ILE A 20 -23.26 -4.19 -3.24
CA ILE A 20 -22.85 -2.80 -2.96
C ILE A 20 -21.86 -2.26 -4.00
N GLY A 21 -21.23 -3.15 -4.77
CA GLY A 21 -20.26 -2.82 -5.81
C GLY A 21 -19.95 -4.01 -6.72
N VAL A 22 -19.38 -3.72 -7.89
CA VAL A 22 -18.98 -4.74 -8.87
C VAL A 22 -17.65 -4.35 -9.53
N ALA A 23 -16.75 -5.31 -9.70
CA ALA A 23 -15.48 -5.10 -10.35
C ALA A 23 -15.20 -6.19 -11.39
N HIS A 24 -14.91 -5.78 -12.63
CA HIS A 24 -14.53 -6.68 -13.72
C HIS A 24 -13.01 -6.79 -13.88
N ASP A 25 -12.26 -5.78 -13.44
CA ASP A 25 -10.80 -5.73 -13.51
C ASP A 25 -10.19 -5.04 -12.28
N VAL A 26 -8.85 -5.03 -12.20
CA VAL A 26 -8.11 -4.48 -11.07
C VAL A 26 -8.32 -2.96 -10.90
N LYS A 27 -8.55 -2.22 -11.99
CA LYS A 27 -8.81 -0.77 -11.91
C LYS A 27 -10.18 -0.51 -11.31
N GLU A 28 -11.19 -1.24 -11.76
CA GLU A 28 -12.53 -1.16 -11.17
C GLU A 28 -12.53 -1.62 -9.71
N LEU A 29 -11.78 -2.68 -9.38
CA LEU A 29 -11.58 -3.12 -8.00
C LEU A 29 -11.04 -1.98 -7.14
N ALA A 30 -10.02 -1.25 -7.61
CA ALA A 30 -9.46 -0.12 -6.88
C ALA A 30 -10.47 1.01 -6.65
N SER A 31 -11.26 1.34 -7.67
CA SER A 31 -12.31 2.37 -7.58
C SER A 31 -13.42 1.97 -6.59
N GLU A 32 -13.90 0.73 -6.66
CA GLU A 32 -14.93 0.24 -5.75
C GLU A 32 -14.42 0.13 -4.32
N MET A 33 -13.18 -0.35 -4.12
CA MET A 33 -12.55 -0.37 -2.80
C MET A 33 -12.39 1.04 -2.22
N GLU A 34 -12.05 2.04 -3.02
CA GLU A 34 -11.97 3.43 -2.55
C GLU A 34 -13.34 3.96 -2.10
N ARG A 35 -14.37 3.66 -2.86
CA ARG A 35 -15.74 4.06 -2.54
C ARG A 35 -16.21 3.37 -1.26
N LEU A 36 -16.03 2.06 -1.14
CA LEU A 36 -16.40 1.28 0.04
C LEU A 36 -15.60 1.69 1.28
N ALA A 37 -14.32 2.05 1.14
CA ALA A 37 -13.54 2.57 2.28
C ALA A 37 -14.13 3.86 2.88
N LYS A 38 -14.94 4.62 2.12
CA LYS A 38 -15.63 5.83 2.58
C LYS A 38 -17.09 5.56 2.99
N GLU A 39 -17.81 4.74 2.23
CA GLU A 39 -19.24 4.47 2.42
C GLU A 39 -19.51 3.33 3.42
N ASP A 40 -18.79 2.21 3.31
CA ASP A 40 -18.98 1.01 4.13
C ASP A 40 -17.63 0.25 4.33
N PRO A 41 -16.74 0.76 5.20
CA PRO A 41 -15.44 0.15 5.43
C PRO A 41 -15.55 -1.23 6.08
N ALA A 42 -16.62 -1.51 6.82
CA ALA A 42 -16.84 -2.79 7.49
C ALA A 42 -17.11 -3.92 6.48
N ALA A 43 -17.90 -3.65 5.43
CA ALA A 43 -18.09 -4.61 4.36
C ALA A 43 -16.78 -4.90 3.62
N LEU A 44 -15.94 -3.89 3.36
CA LEU A 44 -14.65 -4.09 2.70
C LEU A 44 -13.68 -4.91 3.57
N GLU A 45 -13.58 -4.58 4.86
CA GLU A 45 -12.77 -5.35 5.83
C GLU A 45 -13.18 -6.82 5.86
N TYR A 46 -14.48 -7.10 5.87
CA TYR A 46 -15.00 -8.47 5.85
C TYR A 46 -14.50 -9.26 4.63
N HIS A 47 -14.61 -8.71 3.41
CA HIS A 47 -14.16 -9.42 2.19
C HIS A 47 -12.64 -9.60 2.13
N LEU A 48 -11.89 -8.66 2.71
CA LEU A 48 -10.44 -8.74 2.84
C LEU A 48 -10.04 -9.85 3.82
N ARG A 49 -10.66 -9.86 5.00
CA ARG A 49 -10.42 -10.86 6.05
C ARG A 49 -10.77 -12.27 5.62
N GLU A 50 -11.90 -12.45 4.94
CA GLU A 50 -12.32 -13.74 4.38
C GLU A 50 -11.49 -14.16 3.16
N GLY A 51 -10.70 -13.25 2.59
CA GLY A 51 -9.85 -13.53 1.43
C GLY A 51 -10.62 -13.66 0.12
N HIS A 52 -11.86 -13.17 0.04
CA HIS A 52 -12.67 -13.21 -1.19
C HIS A 52 -12.00 -12.47 -2.34
N ILE A 53 -11.43 -11.29 -2.05
CA ILE A 53 -10.73 -10.47 -3.05
C ILE A 53 -9.47 -11.20 -3.53
N VAL A 54 -8.72 -11.83 -2.61
CA VAL A 54 -7.51 -12.61 -2.92
C VAL A 54 -7.83 -13.81 -3.81
N ALA A 55 -8.92 -14.53 -3.50
CA ALA A 55 -9.37 -15.67 -4.30
C ALA A 55 -9.75 -15.24 -5.72
N TRP A 56 -10.49 -14.15 -5.86
CA TRP A 56 -10.87 -13.61 -7.17
C TRP A 56 -9.66 -13.12 -7.99
N LEU A 57 -8.71 -12.43 -7.34
CA LEU A 57 -7.47 -12.00 -7.99
C LEU A 57 -6.66 -13.18 -8.54
N ASN A 58 -6.57 -14.27 -7.78
CA ASN A 58 -5.94 -15.51 -8.26
C ASN A 58 -6.68 -16.09 -9.46
N TYR A 59 -8.01 -16.08 -9.44
CA TYR A 59 -8.85 -16.59 -10.53
C TYR A 59 -8.64 -15.82 -11.85
N ILE A 60 -8.54 -14.48 -11.80
CA ILE A 60 -8.27 -13.67 -13.01
C ILE A 60 -6.79 -13.70 -13.45
N GLY A 61 -5.92 -14.38 -12.69
CA GLY A 61 -4.48 -14.52 -12.98
C GLY A 61 -3.58 -13.43 -12.38
N GLU A 62 -4.10 -12.59 -11.48
CA GLU A 62 -3.36 -11.52 -10.81
C GLU A 62 -2.72 -12.00 -9.50
N ALA A 63 -1.97 -13.11 -9.57
CA ALA A 63 -1.37 -13.77 -8.40
C ALA A 63 -0.43 -12.86 -7.60
N ARG A 64 0.27 -11.94 -8.28
CA ARG A 64 1.19 -10.98 -7.63
C ARG A 64 0.44 -10.04 -6.68
N LEU A 65 -0.72 -9.52 -7.12
CA LEU A 65 -1.55 -8.66 -6.29
C LEU A 65 -2.25 -9.47 -5.20
N ALA A 66 -2.69 -10.68 -5.52
CA ALA A 66 -3.32 -11.58 -4.56
C ALA A 66 -2.39 -11.89 -3.37
N GLU A 67 -1.11 -12.21 -3.65
CA GLU A 67 -0.11 -12.43 -2.61
C GLU A 67 0.20 -11.17 -1.79
N ALA A 68 0.18 -9.98 -2.42
CA ALA A 68 0.36 -8.71 -1.72
C ALA A 68 -0.80 -8.36 -0.78
N LEU A 69 -2.01 -8.84 -1.07
CA LEU A 69 -3.21 -8.64 -0.25
C LEU A 69 -3.47 -9.78 0.74
N LYS A 70 -2.66 -10.84 0.70
CA LYS A 70 -2.83 -12.00 1.57
C LYS A 70 -2.54 -11.63 3.02
N GLY A 71 -3.51 -11.88 3.90
CA GLY A 71 -3.42 -11.54 5.32
C GLY A 71 -3.63 -10.05 5.63
N VAL A 72 -4.00 -9.24 4.63
CA VAL A 72 -4.35 -7.84 4.82
C VAL A 72 -5.83 -7.77 5.15
N SER A 73 -6.17 -7.27 6.33
CA SER A 73 -7.56 -7.03 6.74
C SER A 73 -7.94 -5.55 6.69
N GLU A 74 -6.96 -4.64 6.78
CA GLU A 74 -7.21 -3.20 6.86
C GLU A 74 -7.62 -2.61 5.48
N PRO A 75 -8.83 -2.02 5.35
CA PRO A 75 -9.32 -1.46 4.09
C PRO A 75 -8.39 -0.43 3.44
N ARG A 76 -7.81 0.47 4.25
CA ARG A 76 -6.93 1.53 3.76
C ARG A 76 -5.61 0.97 3.22
N GLU A 77 -5.06 -0.01 3.92
CA GLU A 77 -3.80 -0.65 3.57
C GLU A 77 -3.94 -1.46 2.28
N ALA A 78 -5.06 -2.19 2.16
CA ALA A 78 -5.39 -2.93 0.95
C ALA A 78 -5.54 -2.00 -0.27
N LEU A 79 -6.26 -0.89 -0.12
CA LEU A 79 -6.43 0.09 -1.18
C LEU A 79 -5.09 0.67 -1.66
N SER A 80 -4.20 1.03 -0.73
CA SER A 80 -2.86 1.54 -1.08
C SER A 80 -2.09 0.52 -1.93
N ARG A 81 -2.05 -0.75 -1.51
CA ARG A 81 -1.36 -1.82 -2.27
C ARG A 81 -1.92 -2.01 -3.68
N VAL A 82 -3.23 -1.96 -3.84
CA VAL A 82 -3.87 -2.07 -5.16
C VAL A 82 -3.51 -0.87 -6.04
N LYS A 83 -3.51 0.35 -5.49
CA LYS A 83 -3.11 1.57 -6.23
C LYS A 83 -1.65 1.56 -6.63
N ASP A 84 -0.76 1.12 -5.74
CA ASP A 84 0.66 0.97 -6.03
C ASP A 84 0.89 -0.02 -7.18
N PHE A 85 0.15 -1.13 -7.19
CA PHE A 85 0.20 -2.12 -8.27
C PHE A 85 -0.22 -1.56 -9.63
N LEU A 86 -1.22 -0.68 -9.65
CA LEU A 86 -1.73 -0.06 -10.88
C LEU A 86 -0.82 1.04 -11.44
N THR A 87 0.16 1.52 -10.67
CA THR A 87 1.08 2.58 -11.10
C THR A 87 2.32 1.96 -11.75
N PRO A 88 2.49 2.03 -13.09
CA PRO A 88 3.67 1.47 -13.76
C PRO A 88 4.91 2.31 -13.42
N GLY A 89 5.68 1.85 -12.44
CA GLY A 89 6.85 2.55 -11.89
C GLY A 89 6.88 2.64 -10.36
N GLY A 90 5.81 2.20 -9.67
CA GLY A 90 5.73 2.12 -8.22
C GLY A 90 6.56 0.97 -7.63
N GLN A 91 7.88 1.03 -7.79
CA GLN A 91 8.78 0.46 -6.81
C GLN A 91 8.59 1.35 -5.57
N GLY A 92 7.72 0.93 -4.65
CA GLY A 92 7.25 1.77 -3.55
C GLY A 92 8.42 2.40 -2.79
N PRO A 93 8.44 3.73 -2.57
CA PRO A 93 9.31 4.28 -1.54
C PRO A 93 8.69 4.00 -0.17
N SER A 94 9.56 3.53 0.72
CA SER A 94 9.48 3.79 2.17
C SER A 94 8.48 2.95 2.96
N GLY A 95 9.01 1.97 3.68
CA GLY A 95 8.49 1.64 5.00
C GLY A 95 8.58 2.88 5.89
N GLU A 96 7.53 3.70 5.87
CA GLU A 96 7.30 4.73 6.87
C GLU A 96 6.73 4.03 8.12
N GLY A 97 7.64 3.45 8.90
CA GLY A 97 7.37 3.15 10.30
C GLY A 97 7.29 4.47 11.05
N GLY A 98 6.08 4.94 11.32
CA GLY A 98 5.87 6.06 12.23
C GLY A 98 6.31 5.70 13.65
N GLN A 99 7.05 6.60 14.31
CA GLN A 99 6.72 7.13 15.64
C GLN A 99 7.77 8.14 16.18
N ALA A 100 7.23 9.31 16.59
CA ALA A 100 7.59 10.13 17.75
C ALA A 100 8.80 11.13 17.73
N GLN A 101 8.44 12.42 17.56
CA GLN A 101 8.62 13.54 18.52
C GLN A 101 10.03 13.91 19.08
N GLY A 102 10.64 14.98 18.52
CA GLY A 102 11.39 16.10 19.16
C GLY A 102 12.58 15.86 20.13
N PRO A 103 13.33 16.90 20.57
CA PRO A 103 13.15 18.33 20.33
C PRO A 103 14.34 19.03 19.65
N GLN A 104 14.07 20.28 19.33
CA GLN A 104 14.88 21.28 18.67
C GLN A 104 16.06 21.73 19.57
N ALA A 105 17.27 21.83 19.02
CA ALA A 105 18.38 22.53 19.67
C ALA A 105 19.02 23.53 18.70
N PHE A 106 18.85 24.78 19.10
CA PHE A 106 19.28 26.05 18.54
C PHE A 106 20.82 26.23 18.48
N MET A 107 21.25 26.94 17.44
CA MET A 107 22.56 27.59 17.11
C MET A 107 23.69 27.67 18.16
N GLY A 108 24.93 27.44 17.72
CA GLY A 108 26.16 27.95 18.37
C GLY A 108 27.48 27.46 17.74
N PRO A 109 28.57 28.27 17.69
CA PRO A 109 29.55 28.26 16.58
C PRO A 109 30.70 27.25 16.73
N GLY A 110 31.22 26.79 15.58
CA GLY A 110 32.20 25.71 15.48
C GLY A 110 33.65 26.04 15.88
N PRO A 111 34.57 25.06 15.82
CA PRO A 111 35.99 25.32 16.03
C PRO A 111 36.75 25.40 14.69
N ARG A 112 37.31 26.59 14.48
CA ARG A 112 38.49 26.84 13.64
C ARG A 112 39.71 26.14 14.25
N GLY A 113 40.63 25.68 13.39
CA GLY A 113 42.06 25.70 13.73
C GLY A 113 42.79 24.36 13.73
N ARG A 114 43.07 23.84 12.54
CA ARG A 114 44.16 22.88 12.31
C ARG A 114 45.50 23.64 12.34
N LYS A 115 46.24 23.62 13.47
CA LYS A 115 47.68 23.94 13.48
C LYS A 115 48.37 23.40 14.74
N GLY A 116 49.40 22.57 14.56
CA GLY A 116 50.24 22.16 15.69
C GLY A 116 51.19 20.99 15.43
N ARG A 117 52.04 21.06 14.39
CA ARG A 117 53.27 20.24 14.32
C ARG A 117 54.42 21.07 14.90
N ARG A 118 54.92 20.72 16.09
CA ARG A 118 56.26 21.00 16.67
C ARG A 118 56.34 20.15 17.96
N ALA A 119 57.18 19.13 18.07
CA ALA A 119 58.65 19.09 18.20
C ALA A 119 59.13 19.01 19.68
N ARG A 120 59.99 18.01 19.92
CA ARG A 120 61.02 17.81 20.98
C ARG A 120 60.64 17.27 22.37
N ARG A 121 61.10 16.02 22.59
CA ARG A 121 62.17 15.56 23.52
C ARG A 121 62.01 15.90 25.01
N GLN A 122 61.97 14.86 25.85
CA GLN A 122 62.87 14.64 27.01
C GLN A 122 62.55 13.27 27.66
N GLY A 123 63.60 12.61 28.16
CA GLY A 123 63.62 11.25 28.69
C GLY A 123 64.94 10.61 28.30
#